data_AF-A0A3D4X927-F1
#
_entry.id   AF-A0A3D4X927-F1
#
_cell.length_a   1.000
_cell.length_b   1.000
_cell.length_c   1.000
_cell.angle_alpha   90.00
_cell.angle_beta   90.00
_cell.angle_gamma   90.00
#
_symmetry.space_group_name_H-M   'P 1'
#
loop_
_entity.id
_entity.type
_entity.pdbx_description
1 polymer ?
#
loop_
_entity_poly.entity_id
_entity_poly.type
_entity_poly.pdbx_seq_one_letter_code
_entity_poly.pdbx_strand_id
1 'polypeptide(L)'
;MKQVSGLLLMLTVFAALGTVCGCGKTADGQKDPASGTSAASSKAAESPDISEASGTESSIGEKAENSGSEISAEGRQVTDMAGRTVILPDTAGTIFPTDPTAGIYLYTLVPDKMLGWNYELNDIEKSIIPEKYHDLPNFGMGDAINYEAVIAAGPSAVLVVGAINDGTIDASDKLEESLGLPVVMVDNQLESTPEAYRLMGEWFGAEEKAEELAAYAERTFKEVDAMDISEEDRVRMYYGNGENALETPPAGSTRGQFIERAGAINVADLELDGESMAQISLEQLLAWDPDVIVVNGEPKSSISGKQTADKILNDPDCASLKAVRNQQIYGTPNAPFSWVDRPPGPNRLIGIRWLSGLIYPDALGFDVDEEVTEFFRLFYHVDLTEEMLTKLYEGTTGQED
;
A
#
# COMPACT_ATOMS: atom_id res chain seq x y z
N MET A 1 25.51 -3.75 2.61
CA MET A 1 26.43 -2.59 2.56
C MET A 1 27.89 -3.00 2.75
N LYS A 2 28.68 -2.98 1.68
CA LYS A 2 30.15 -3.06 1.79
C LYS A 2 30.68 -1.79 2.47
N GLN A 3 31.56 -2.02 3.43
CA GLN A 3 32.26 -1.04 4.26
C GLN A 3 32.81 0.15 3.45
N VAL A 4 32.46 1.37 3.86
CA VAL A 4 33.24 2.57 3.55
C VAL A 4 33.87 3.07 4.84
N SER A 5 35.16 2.81 4.98
CA SER A 5 36.02 3.39 6.01
C SER A 5 36.26 4.87 5.74
N GLY A 6 35.96 5.68 6.75
CA GLY A 6 36.85 6.75 7.24
C GLY A 6 37.06 7.98 6.35
N LEU A 7 36.37 9.07 6.69
CA LEU A 7 36.99 10.41 6.61
C LEU A 7 36.53 11.28 7.78
N LEU A 8 37.47 11.45 8.72
CA LEU A 8 37.45 12.39 9.82
C LEU A 8 37.62 13.82 9.26
N LEU A 9 36.60 14.68 9.37
CA LEU A 9 36.76 16.11 9.09
C LEU A 9 36.32 16.96 10.28
N MET A 10 37.22 17.88 10.62
CA MET A 10 37.24 18.73 11.81
C MET A 10 36.00 19.62 12.01
N LEU A 11 35.59 19.71 13.28
CA LEU A 11 34.82 20.81 13.87
C LEU A 11 35.48 22.17 13.57
N THR A 12 34.71 23.12 13.03
CA THR A 12 34.93 24.55 13.25
C THR A 12 33.64 25.22 13.72
N VAL A 13 33.67 25.63 14.98
CA VAL A 13 32.68 26.42 15.69
C VAL A 13 32.73 27.87 15.19
N PHE A 14 31.61 28.42 14.74
CA PHE A 14 31.40 29.87 14.70
C PHE A 14 30.15 30.23 15.50
N ALA A 15 30.40 30.84 16.66
CA ALA A 15 29.40 31.49 17.48
C ALA A 15 29.21 32.94 17.00
N ALA A 16 27.98 33.40 16.86
CA ALA A 16 27.64 34.81 16.85
C ALA A 16 26.32 35.05 17.59
N LEU A 17 26.45 35.72 18.75
CA LEU A 17 25.38 36.33 19.53
C LEU A 17 24.74 37.51 18.77
N GLY A 18 23.44 37.73 18.97
CA GLY A 18 22.75 38.93 18.47
C GLY A 18 21.33 39.07 18.98
N THR A 19 21.20 39.49 20.23
CA THR A 19 20.00 39.78 21.03
C THR A 19 19.09 40.94 20.55
N VAL A 20 17.80 40.81 20.90
CA VAL A 20 16.95 41.79 21.66
C VAL A 20 15.77 42.53 20.99
N CYS A 21 14.60 42.24 21.59
CA CYS A 21 13.42 43.05 21.93
C CYS A 21 12.38 43.52 20.90
N GLY A 22 11.11 43.31 21.28
CA GLY A 22 10.04 44.27 21.00
C GLY A 22 8.61 43.76 21.22
N CYS A 23 8.07 43.97 22.42
CA CYS A 23 6.73 43.64 22.90
C CYS A 23 5.54 44.23 22.10
N GLY A 24 4.35 43.60 22.22
CA GLY A 24 3.06 44.30 22.09
C GLY A 24 1.81 43.42 22.08
N LYS A 25 1.14 43.27 23.23
CA LYS A 25 -0.27 42.80 23.41
C LYS A 25 -1.24 43.86 22.80
N THR A 26 -2.51 43.63 22.43
CA THR A 26 -3.67 42.98 23.09
C THR A 26 -4.86 42.85 22.12
N ALA A 27 -5.74 41.86 22.38
CA ALA A 27 -7.22 41.73 22.23
C ALA A 27 -8.01 42.83 21.46
N ASP A 28 -9.10 42.55 20.76
CA ASP A 28 -10.30 41.80 21.17
C ASP A 28 -11.20 41.54 19.94
N GLY A 29 -12.06 40.51 19.98
CA GLY A 29 -12.97 40.23 18.86
C GLY A 29 -13.77 38.93 18.92
N GLN A 30 -14.64 38.79 19.92
CA GLN A 30 -15.62 37.71 20.07
C GLN A 30 -16.78 37.78 19.05
N LYS A 31 -17.16 36.64 18.45
CA LYS A 31 -18.55 36.21 18.17
C LYS A 31 -18.65 34.81 17.54
N ASP A 32 -19.01 33.85 18.39
CA ASP A 32 -19.85 32.68 18.10
C ASP A 32 -21.29 33.14 17.73
N PRO A 33 -22.14 32.33 17.03
CA PRO A 33 -22.59 31.04 17.59
C PRO A 33 -23.01 29.88 16.65
N ALA A 34 -22.86 28.69 17.24
CA ALA A 34 -23.85 27.61 17.42
C ALA A 34 -24.49 26.87 16.22
N SER A 35 -24.05 25.62 16.08
CA SER A 35 -24.81 24.37 16.22
C SER A 35 -26.34 24.37 16.03
N GLY A 36 -26.80 23.51 15.13
CA GLY A 36 -28.17 23.00 15.07
C GLY A 36 -28.18 21.50 14.76
N THR A 37 -28.25 20.69 15.80
CA THR A 37 -28.52 19.24 15.75
C THR A 37 -30.02 19.01 15.52
N SER A 38 -30.38 18.09 14.62
CA SER A 38 -31.73 17.51 14.57
C SER A 38 -31.64 16.01 14.33
N ALA A 39 -31.89 15.27 15.41
CA ALA A 39 -32.16 13.84 15.38
C ALA A 39 -33.60 13.59 14.91
N ALA A 40 -33.80 12.61 14.04
CA ALA A 40 -35.10 12.02 13.79
C ALA A 40 -35.00 10.50 13.88
N SER A 41 -35.51 9.97 14.99
CA SER A 41 -35.79 8.57 15.23
C SER A 41 -37.16 8.23 14.64
N SER A 42 -37.29 7.10 13.92
CA SER A 42 -38.59 6.47 13.69
C SER A 42 -38.51 4.95 13.85
N LYS A 43 -38.96 4.52 15.04
CA LYS A 43 -39.80 3.36 15.36
C LYS A 43 -39.84 2.16 14.41
N ALA A 44 -39.46 1.02 14.99
CA ALA A 44 -39.96 -0.32 14.68
C ALA A 44 -41.46 -0.48 14.97
N ALA A 45 -42.10 -1.39 14.25
CA ALA A 45 -43.39 -1.99 14.58
C ALA A 45 -43.40 -3.49 14.20
N GLU A 46 -44.04 -4.27 15.06
CA GLU A 46 -44.12 -5.73 15.16
C GLU A 46 -44.83 -6.47 14.02
N SER A 47 -44.52 -7.77 13.99
CA SER A 47 -45.10 -8.92 13.28
C SER A 47 -46.64 -9.09 13.43
N PRO A 48 -47.26 -10.06 12.72
CA PRO A 48 -47.39 -11.38 13.35
C PRO A 48 -47.24 -12.60 12.42
N ASP A 49 -46.58 -13.60 12.99
CA ASP A 49 -46.81 -15.05 13.02
C ASP A 49 -48.00 -15.66 12.23
N ILE A 50 -47.73 -16.71 11.44
CA ILE A 50 -48.59 -17.90 11.31
C ILE A 50 -47.71 -19.16 11.19
N SER A 51 -48.02 -20.11 12.05
CA SER A 51 -47.43 -21.41 12.35
C SER A 51 -47.78 -22.56 11.36
N GLU A 52 -46.91 -23.58 11.35
CA GLU A 52 -47.19 -25.05 11.28
C GLU A 52 -47.86 -25.63 9.99
N ALA A 53 -47.58 -26.84 9.49
CA ALA A 53 -46.81 -28.00 9.92
C ALA A 53 -46.54 -28.98 8.74
N SER A 54 -45.45 -29.75 8.88
CA SER A 54 -45.29 -31.21 8.65
C SER A 54 -46.01 -31.94 7.49
N GLY A 55 -45.22 -32.67 6.69
CA GLY A 55 -45.70 -33.81 5.89
C GLY A 55 -44.58 -34.51 5.10
N THR A 56 -44.11 -35.65 5.61
CA THR A 56 -43.09 -36.55 5.06
C THR A 56 -43.57 -37.45 3.91
N GLU A 57 -42.59 -37.83 3.08
CA GLU A 57 -42.38 -39.11 2.37
C GLU A 57 -43.09 -39.44 1.02
N SER A 58 -42.21 -39.54 0.00
CA SER A 58 -42.01 -40.70 -0.88
C SER A 58 -43.02 -40.99 -2.00
N SER A 59 -42.57 -40.88 -3.26
CA SER A 59 -42.37 -42.06 -4.10
C SER A 59 -41.70 -41.73 -5.44
N ILE A 60 -40.91 -42.71 -5.89
CA ILE A 60 -40.14 -42.78 -7.12
C ILE A 60 -41.07 -42.86 -8.33
N GLY A 61 -40.78 -42.06 -9.36
CA GLY A 61 -41.39 -42.15 -10.68
C GLY A 61 -40.36 -41.79 -11.77
N GLU A 62 -39.95 -42.81 -12.50
CA GLU A 62 -38.93 -42.79 -13.56
C GLU A 62 -39.41 -42.07 -14.84
N LYS A 63 -38.42 -41.53 -15.58
CA LYS A 63 -38.43 -41.06 -16.99
C LYS A 63 -39.03 -39.69 -17.32
N ALA A 64 -38.12 -38.74 -17.55
CA ALA A 64 -38.05 -38.06 -18.85
C ALA A 64 -36.59 -37.71 -19.14
N GLU A 65 -36.09 -38.19 -20.28
CA GLU A 65 -34.91 -37.61 -20.93
C GLU A 65 -35.19 -36.12 -21.10
N ASN A 66 -34.48 -35.28 -20.36
CA ASN A 66 -34.28 -33.91 -20.78
C ASN A 66 -32.81 -33.80 -21.17
N SER A 67 -32.61 -33.76 -22.49
CA SER A 67 -31.47 -33.14 -23.13
C SER A 67 -31.31 -31.74 -22.54
N GLY A 68 -30.62 -31.65 -21.42
CA GLY A 68 -30.02 -30.40 -20.94
C GLY A 68 -28.90 -30.08 -21.91
N SER A 69 -29.27 -29.43 -23.01
CA SER A 69 -28.36 -28.56 -23.74
C SER A 69 -27.76 -27.66 -22.68
N GLU A 70 -26.50 -27.92 -22.32
CA GLU A 70 -25.68 -26.97 -21.57
C GLU A 70 -25.83 -25.64 -22.29
N ILE A 71 -26.39 -24.66 -21.58
CA ILE A 71 -26.43 -23.30 -22.06
C ILE A 71 -24.96 -22.87 -22.02
N SER A 72 -24.30 -22.86 -23.18
CA SER A 72 -22.96 -22.31 -23.34
C SER A 72 -23.04 -20.81 -23.05
N ALA A 73 -22.86 -20.43 -21.80
CA ALA A 73 -22.40 -19.09 -21.47
C ALA A 73 -20.96 -19.02 -22.01
N GLU A 74 -20.77 -18.36 -23.15
CA GLU A 74 -19.46 -18.17 -23.77
C GLU A 74 -18.52 -17.49 -22.74
N GLY A 75 -17.55 -18.24 -22.20
CA GLY A 75 -16.59 -17.74 -21.22
C GLY A 75 -16.07 -18.81 -20.24
N ARG A 76 -14.90 -18.53 -19.66
CA ARG A 76 -14.26 -19.34 -18.61
C ARG A 76 -14.81 -18.95 -17.24
N GLN A 77 -15.21 -19.93 -16.44
CA GLN A 77 -15.54 -19.72 -15.03
C GLN A 77 -14.26 -19.60 -14.20
N VAL A 78 -14.18 -18.59 -13.36
CA VAL A 78 -13.10 -18.38 -12.40
C VAL A 78 -13.71 -18.11 -11.03
N THR A 79 -13.11 -18.66 -9.98
CA THR A 79 -13.44 -18.32 -8.60
C THR A 79 -12.47 -17.25 -8.12
N ASP A 80 -12.99 -16.08 -7.75
CA ASP A 80 -12.16 -14.98 -7.24
C ASP A 80 -11.78 -15.19 -5.76
N MET A 81 -10.97 -14.30 -5.18
CA MET A 81 -10.52 -14.44 -3.78
C MET A 81 -11.64 -14.21 -2.76
N ALA A 82 -12.78 -13.68 -3.19
CA ALA A 82 -13.99 -13.58 -2.37
C ALA A 82 -14.86 -14.86 -2.43
N GLY A 83 -14.45 -15.87 -3.21
CA GLY A 83 -15.23 -17.09 -3.44
C GLY A 83 -16.40 -16.88 -4.40
N ARG A 84 -16.47 -15.74 -5.10
CA ARG A 84 -17.49 -15.47 -6.12
C ARG A 84 -17.12 -16.23 -7.40
N THR A 85 -18.11 -16.78 -8.08
CA THR A 85 -17.92 -17.38 -9.40
C THR A 85 -18.17 -16.30 -10.45
N VAL A 86 -17.11 -15.94 -11.18
CA VAL A 86 -17.13 -14.90 -12.21
C VAL A 86 -16.97 -15.54 -13.58
N ILE A 87 -17.78 -15.13 -14.55
CA ILE A 87 -17.70 -15.61 -15.94
C ILE A 87 -16.85 -14.61 -16.73
N LEU A 88 -15.67 -15.03 -17.17
CA LEU A 88 -14.73 -14.19 -17.89
C LEU A 88 -14.68 -14.58 -19.37
N PRO A 89 -14.46 -13.63 -20.30
CA PRO A 89 -14.24 -13.96 -21.70
C PRO A 89 -13.03 -14.90 -21.87
N ASP A 90 -13.11 -15.84 -22.83
CA ASP A 90 -12.03 -16.82 -23.09
C ASP A 90 -10.68 -16.16 -23.43
N THR A 91 -10.71 -14.94 -23.97
CA THR A 91 -9.52 -14.12 -24.17
C THR A 91 -9.67 -12.81 -23.39
N ALA A 92 -8.87 -12.64 -22.35
CA ALA A 92 -8.83 -11.40 -21.59
C ALA A 92 -8.35 -10.23 -22.48
N GLY A 93 -9.22 -9.24 -22.67
CA GLY A 93 -8.92 -7.97 -23.31
C GLY A 93 -8.22 -7.01 -22.34
N THR A 94 -8.52 -5.71 -22.45
CA THR A 94 -8.08 -4.74 -21.45
C THR A 94 -8.90 -4.86 -20.17
N ILE A 95 -8.29 -4.51 -19.04
CA ILE A 95 -8.83 -4.63 -17.69
C ILE A 95 -8.79 -3.27 -17.03
N PHE A 96 -9.91 -2.85 -16.44
CA PHE A 96 -9.97 -1.60 -15.71
C PHE A 96 -9.58 -1.81 -14.23
N PRO A 97 -8.51 -1.20 -13.73
CA PRO A 97 -8.21 -1.17 -12.30
C PRO A 97 -9.05 -0.11 -11.58
N THR A 98 -9.78 -0.48 -10.52
CA THR A 98 -10.63 0.46 -9.78
C THR A 98 -9.86 1.47 -8.92
N ASP A 99 -8.63 1.15 -8.56
CA ASP A 99 -7.77 1.97 -7.70
C ASP A 99 -6.28 1.72 -8.01
N PRO A 100 -5.37 2.55 -7.45
CA PRO A 100 -3.94 2.39 -7.67
C PRO A 100 -3.36 1.01 -7.31
N THR A 101 -3.91 0.32 -6.31
CA THR A 101 -3.45 -1.02 -5.92
C THR A 101 -3.75 -2.03 -7.03
N ALA A 102 -4.98 -2.00 -7.55
CA ALA A 102 -5.37 -2.79 -8.71
C ALA A 102 -4.50 -2.45 -9.94
N GLY A 103 -4.20 -1.16 -10.14
CA GLY A 103 -3.31 -0.69 -11.19
C GLY A 103 -1.91 -1.28 -11.08
N ILE A 104 -1.33 -1.30 -9.87
CA ILE A 104 -0.01 -1.88 -9.61
C ILE A 104 0.02 -3.38 -9.86
N TYR A 105 -1.00 -4.13 -9.41
CA TYR A 105 -1.09 -5.56 -9.68
C TYR A 105 -1.16 -5.86 -11.19
N LEU A 106 -1.97 -5.11 -11.94
CA LEU A 106 -2.01 -5.24 -13.41
C LEU A 106 -0.71 -4.83 -14.07
N TYR A 107 -0.12 -3.70 -13.67
CA TYR A 107 1.15 -3.20 -14.22
C TYR A 107 2.30 -4.18 -14.00
N THR A 108 2.38 -4.79 -12.83
CA THR A 108 3.47 -5.71 -12.49
C THR A 108 3.36 -7.05 -13.24
N LEU A 109 2.14 -7.56 -13.46
CA LEU A 109 1.93 -8.85 -14.11
C LEU A 109 1.73 -8.74 -15.64
N VAL A 110 0.79 -7.90 -16.07
CA VAL A 110 0.32 -7.79 -17.47
C VAL A 110 0.06 -6.33 -17.85
N PRO A 111 1.10 -5.47 -17.89
CA PRO A 111 0.93 -4.03 -18.11
C PRO A 111 0.25 -3.71 -19.44
N ASP A 112 0.45 -4.53 -20.47
CA ASP A 112 -0.20 -4.39 -21.79
C ASP A 112 -1.70 -4.71 -21.78
N LYS A 113 -2.24 -5.31 -20.72
CA LYS A 113 -3.67 -5.56 -20.51
C LYS A 113 -4.33 -4.50 -19.64
N MET A 114 -3.59 -3.54 -19.09
CA MET A 114 -4.17 -2.48 -18.28
C MET A 114 -4.86 -1.45 -19.16
N LEU A 115 -6.14 -1.16 -18.90
CA LEU A 115 -6.92 -0.18 -19.66
C LEU A 115 -6.36 1.24 -19.52
N GLY A 116 -5.89 1.58 -18.32
CA GLY A 116 -5.46 2.92 -17.97
C GLY A 116 -4.99 3.03 -16.52
N TRP A 117 -4.39 4.18 -16.20
CA TRP A 117 -4.03 4.56 -14.85
C TRP A 117 -5.22 5.17 -14.09
N ASN A 118 -5.06 5.26 -12.78
CA ASN A 118 -6.02 5.90 -11.86
C ASN A 118 -5.73 7.39 -11.62
N TYR A 119 -4.53 7.84 -12.00
CA TYR A 119 -4.06 9.21 -11.93
C TYR A 119 -2.92 9.42 -12.95
N GLU A 120 -2.53 10.67 -13.20
CA GLU A 120 -1.39 10.98 -14.07
C GLU A 120 -0.08 10.66 -13.36
N LEU A 121 0.79 9.87 -14.00
CA LEU A 121 2.10 9.56 -13.45
C LEU A 121 2.95 10.84 -13.29
N ASN A 122 3.53 11.00 -12.12
CA ASN A 122 4.47 12.07 -11.80
C ASN A 122 5.89 11.74 -12.30
N ASP A 123 6.83 12.68 -12.14
CA ASP A 123 8.20 12.54 -12.65
C ASP A 123 8.99 11.41 -11.95
N ILE A 124 8.73 11.16 -10.66
CA ILE A 124 9.35 10.05 -9.91
C ILE A 124 8.89 8.72 -10.51
N GLU A 125 7.59 8.55 -10.73
CA GLU A 125 7.01 7.35 -11.34
C GLU A 125 7.54 7.15 -12.76
N LYS A 126 7.54 8.19 -13.58
CA LYS A 126 8.03 8.16 -14.97
C LYS A 126 9.52 7.88 -15.08
N SER A 127 10.30 8.18 -14.06
CA SER A 127 11.74 7.88 -14.03
C SER A 127 12.05 6.38 -13.93
N ILE A 128 11.09 5.58 -13.46
CA ILE A 128 11.22 4.12 -13.37
C ILE A 128 10.33 3.42 -14.39
N ILE A 129 9.05 3.81 -14.49
CA ILE A 129 8.10 3.15 -15.39
C ILE A 129 8.56 3.36 -16.85
N PRO A 130 8.58 2.31 -17.71
CA PRO A 130 8.95 2.47 -19.12
C PRO A 130 8.02 3.44 -19.87
N GLU A 131 8.59 4.24 -20.78
CA GLU A 131 7.91 5.31 -21.54
C GLU A 131 6.62 4.85 -22.24
N LYS A 132 6.59 3.60 -22.72
CA LYS A 132 5.40 2.98 -23.36
C LYS A 132 4.13 3.06 -22.48
N TYR A 133 4.28 3.09 -21.16
CA TYR A 133 3.18 3.10 -20.21
C TYR A 133 2.86 4.49 -19.66
N HIS A 134 3.59 5.54 -20.02
CA HIS A 134 3.40 6.89 -19.47
C HIS A 134 2.05 7.49 -19.86
N ASP A 135 1.63 7.29 -21.10
CA ASP A 135 0.48 7.96 -21.71
C ASP A 135 -0.79 7.09 -21.75
N LEU A 136 -0.86 6.02 -20.91
CA LEU A 136 -2.10 5.27 -20.75
C LEU A 136 -3.22 6.20 -20.23
N PRO A 137 -4.48 6.03 -20.69
CA PRO A 137 -5.58 6.90 -20.27
C PRO A 137 -5.74 6.93 -18.74
N ASN A 138 -6.16 8.07 -18.19
CA ASN A 138 -6.50 8.21 -16.78
C ASN A 138 -8.02 8.20 -16.59
N PHE A 139 -8.53 7.26 -15.79
CA PHE A 139 -9.96 7.11 -15.51
C PHE A 139 -10.39 7.60 -14.12
N GLY A 140 -9.46 8.08 -13.29
CA GLY A 140 -9.72 8.51 -11.93
C GLY A 140 -9.69 7.39 -10.89
N MET A 141 -10.00 7.75 -9.64
CA MET A 141 -10.06 6.84 -8.49
C MET A 141 -11.16 7.27 -7.50
N GLY A 142 -11.69 6.31 -6.73
CA GLY A 142 -12.77 6.55 -5.78
C GLY A 142 -14.00 7.18 -6.44
N ASP A 143 -14.58 8.20 -5.80
CA ASP A 143 -15.77 8.89 -6.33
C ASP A 143 -15.50 9.67 -7.64
N ALA A 144 -14.23 9.88 -8.01
CA ALA A 144 -13.84 10.61 -9.21
C ALA A 144 -13.70 9.71 -10.46
N ILE A 145 -14.00 8.41 -10.35
CA ILE A 145 -13.94 7.50 -11.51
C ILE A 145 -14.97 7.92 -12.57
N ASN A 146 -14.51 8.06 -13.82
CA ASN A 146 -15.39 8.32 -14.96
C ASN A 146 -15.90 7.01 -15.58
N TYR A 147 -16.94 6.42 -15.00
CA TYR A 147 -17.50 5.14 -15.47
C TYR A 147 -18.07 5.20 -16.90
N GLU A 148 -18.59 6.35 -17.35
CA GLU A 148 -19.03 6.52 -18.74
C GLU A 148 -17.85 6.36 -19.72
N ALA A 149 -16.70 6.97 -19.39
CA ALA A 149 -15.48 6.83 -20.17
C ALA A 149 -14.92 5.40 -20.10
N VAL A 150 -14.98 4.74 -18.93
CA VAL A 150 -14.58 3.33 -18.78
C VAL A 150 -15.41 2.44 -19.70
N ILE A 151 -16.74 2.56 -19.66
CA ILE A 151 -17.65 1.79 -20.53
C ILE A 151 -17.36 2.07 -22.01
N ALA A 152 -17.16 3.35 -22.37
CA ALA A 152 -16.85 3.75 -23.75
C ALA A 152 -15.51 3.18 -24.26
N ALA A 153 -14.54 2.98 -23.36
CA ALA A 153 -13.25 2.38 -23.69
C ALA A 153 -13.32 0.84 -23.85
N GLY A 154 -14.43 0.22 -23.42
CA GLY A 154 -14.74 -1.19 -23.66
C GLY A 154 -13.77 -2.20 -23.05
N PRO A 155 -13.42 -2.12 -21.75
CA PRO A 155 -12.67 -3.18 -21.09
C PRO A 155 -13.46 -4.49 -21.07
N SER A 156 -12.74 -5.59 -21.00
CA SER A 156 -13.31 -6.94 -20.90
C SER A 156 -13.73 -7.32 -19.47
N ALA A 157 -13.21 -6.64 -18.46
CA ALA A 157 -13.49 -6.86 -17.05
C ALA A 157 -12.93 -5.72 -16.18
N VAL A 158 -13.25 -5.78 -14.90
CA VAL A 158 -12.80 -4.88 -13.85
C VAL A 158 -12.04 -5.67 -12.79
N LEU A 159 -10.91 -5.13 -12.33
CA LEU A 159 -10.17 -5.65 -11.18
C LEU A 159 -10.39 -4.76 -9.96
N VAL A 160 -10.89 -5.37 -8.89
CA VAL A 160 -11.01 -4.76 -7.56
C VAL A 160 -9.99 -5.41 -6.65
N VAL A 161 -9.13 -4.61 -6.02
CA VAL A 161 -8.21 -5.10 -4.98
C VAL A 161 -8.58 -4.47 -3.65
N GLY A 162 -9.04 -5.28 -2.69
CA GLY A 162 -9.57 -4.77 -1.43
C GLY A 162 -9.70 -5.84 -0.37
N ALA A 163 -9.93 -5.41 0.87
CA ALA A 163 -10.18 -6.34 1.97
C ALA A 163 -11.47 -7.11 1.70
N ILE A 164 -11.42 -8.44 1.77
CA ILE A 164 -12.56 -9.29 1.45
C ILE A 164 -13.53 -9.37 2.64
N ASN A 165 -14.73 -8.80 2.48
CA ASN A 165 -15.83 -8.88 3.42
C ASN A 165 -17.19 -8.69 2.73
N ASP A 166 -18.29 -8.99 3.43
CA ASP A 166 -19.66 -8.89 2.90
C ASP A 166 -19.98 -7.52 2.27
N GLY A 167 -19.48 -6.42 2.86
CA GLY A 167 -19.71 -5.08 2.34
C GLY A 167 -18.98 -4.81 1.01
N THR A 168 -17.72 -5.24 0.90
CA THR A 168 -16.95 -5.12 -0.35
C THR A 168 -17.45 -6.07 -1.45
N ILE A 169 -18.00 -7.24 -1.07
CA ILE A 169 -18.63 -8.18 -1.98
C ILE A 169 -19.90 -7.55 -2.57
N ASP A 170 -20.80 -7.05 -1.72
CA ASP A 170 -22.03 -6.37 -2.16
C ASP A 170 -21.73 -5.14 -3.03
N ALA A 171 -20.68 -4.37 -2.71
CA ALA A 171 -20.24 -3.25 -3.53
C ALA A 171 -19.73 -3.71 -4.91
N SER A 172 -19.01 -4.83 -4.98
CA SER A 172 -18.47 -5.38 -6.23
C SER A 172 -19.57 -5.99 -7.11
N ASP A 173 -20.56 -6.66 -6.51
CA ASP A 173 -21.74 -7.17 -7.22
C ASP A 173 -22.56 -6.02 -7.83
N LYS A 174 -22.78 -4.93 -7.08
CA LYS A 174 -23.44 -3.72 -7.60
C LYS A 174 -22.64 -3.07 -8.73
N LEU A 175 -21.32 -3.06 -8.62
CA LEU A 175 -20.44 -2.53 -9.66
C LEU A 175 -20.58 -3.36 -10.94
N GLU A 176 -20.52 -4.70 -10.82
CA GLU A 176 -20.71 -5.65 -11.92
C GLU A 176 -22.06 -5.45 -12.62
N GLU A 177 -23.15 -5.35 -11.86
CA GLU A 177 -24.49 -5.07 -12.39
C GLU A 177 -24.56 -3.72 -13.12
N SER A 178 -23.95 -2.68 -12.55
CA SER A 178 -24.03 -1.32 -13.08
C SER A 178 -23.24 -1.14 -14.39
N LEU A 179 -22.11 -1.83 -14.52
CA LEU A 179 -21.24 -1.74 -15.69
C LEU A 179 -21.60 -2.78 -16.75
N GLY A 180 -22.25 -3.88 -16.36
CA GLY A 180 -22.46 -5.04 -17.23
C GLY A 180 -21.14 -5.72 -17.62
N LEU A 181 -20.13 -5.62 -16.76
CA LEU A 181 -18.78 -6.15 -16.96
C LEU A 181 -18.40 -7.05 -15.79
N PRO A 182 -17.74 -8.20 -16.03
CA PRO A 182 -17.26 -9.05 -14.95
C PRO A 182 -16.35 -8.29 -13.99
N VAL A 183 -16.58 -8.43 -12.69
CA VAL A 183 -15.73 -7.85 -11.63
C VAL A 183 -15.03 -8.97 -10.89
N VAL A 184 -13.69 -8.98 -10.93
CA VAL A 184 -12.86 -9.94 -10.19
C VAL A 184 -12.30 -9.28 -8.94
N MET A 185 -12.50 -9.91 -7.79
CA MET A 185 -11.97 -9.45 -6.51
C MET A 185 -10.67 -10.17 -6.13
N VAL A 186 -9.68 -9.39 -5.74
CA VAL A 186 -8.39 -9.84 -5.21
C VAL A 186 -8.20 -9.23 -3.81
N ASP A 187 -7.67 -10.03 -2.89
CA ASP A 187 -7.39 -9.58 -1.52
C ASP A 187 -6.22 -8.58 -1.50
N ASN A 188 -6.33 -7.55 -0.65
CA ASN A 188 -5.31 -6.52 -0.49
C ASN A 188 -4.32 -6.78 0.65
N GLN A 189 -4.49 -7.87 1.42
CA GLN A 189 -3.48 -8.27 2.40
C GLN A 189 -2.16 -8.59 1.70
N LEU A 190 -1.05 -8.14 2.28
CA LEU A 190 0.26 -8.34 1.68
C LEU A 190 0.60 -9.84 1.63
N GLU A 191 0.25 -10.60 2.66
CA GLU A 191 0.39 -12.05 2.74
C GLU A 191 -0.37 -12.79 1.64
N SER A 192 -1.45 -12.21 1.10
CA SER A 192 -2.26 -12.79 0.02
C SER A 192 -1.68 -12.54 -1.38
N THR A 193 -0.54 -11.83 -1.48
CA THR A 193 0.11 -11.49 -2.76
C THR A 193 0.45 -12.70 -3.64
N PRO A 194 0.98 -13.83 -3.12
CA PRO A 194 1.27 -15.01 -3.93
C PRO A 194 0.01 -15.59 -4.60
N GLU A 195 -1.05 -15.79 -3.83
CA GLU A 195 -2.33 -16.30 -4.32
C GLU A 195 -2.99 -15.33 -5.30
N ALA A 196 -2.89 -14.02 -5.04
CA ALA A 196 -3.37 -12.98 -5.94
C ALA A 196 -2.71 -13.08 -7.33
N TYR A 197 -1.37 -13.19 -7.38
CA TYR A 197 -0.67 -13.34 -8.66
C TYR A 197 -1.04 -14.62 -9.37
N ARG A 198 -1.12 -15.76 -8.68
CA ARG A 198 -1.50 -17.03 -9.30
C ARG A 198 -2.90 -16.99 -9.89
N LEU A 199 -3.88 -16.45 -9.16
CA LEU A 199 -5.24 -16.25 -9.66
C LEU A 199 -5.25 -15.36 -10.91
N MET A 200 -4.56 -14.22 -10.87
CA MET A 200 -4.46 -13.32 -12.02
C MET A 200 -3.72 -13.97 -13.20
N GLY A 201 -2.69 -14.78 -12.93
CA GLY A 201 -1.95 -15.54 -13.94
C GLY A 201 -2.84 -16.54 -14.68
N GLU A 202 -3.64 -17.31 -13.95
CA GLU A 202 -4.63 -18.22 -14.53
C GLU A 202 -5.66 -17.49 -15.38
N TRP A 203 -6.10 -16.31 -14.93
CA TRP A 203 -7.04 -15.49 -15.67
C TRP A 203 -6.42 -14.94 -16.97
N PHE A 204 -5.23 -14.36 -16.90
CA PHE A 204 -4.63 -13.67 -18.03
C PHE A 204 -3.85 -14.56 -18.99
N GLY A 205 -3.71 -15.86 -18.68
CA GLY A 205 -2.82 -16.78 -19.41
C GLY A 205 -1.35 -16.38 -19.25
N ALA A 206 -1.01 -15.93 -18.05
CA ALA A 206 0.32 -15.44 -17.67
C ALA A 206 0.90 -16.26 -16.50
N GLU A 207 0.58 -17.56 -16.44
CA GLU A 207 0.86 -18.44 -15.30
C GLU A 207 2.35 -18.51 -14.97
N GLU A 208 3.23 -18.58 -15.97
CA GLU A 208 4.68 -18.59 -15.75
C GLU A 208 5.17 -17.31 -15.08
N LYS A 209 4.75 -16.15 -15.60
CA LYS A 209 5.13 -14.85 -15.03
C LYS A 209 4.53 -14.64 -13.64
N ALA A 210 3.27 -15.04 -13.45
CA ALA A 210 2.60 -15.01 -12.16
C ALA A 210 3.32 -15.85 -11.12
N GLU A 211 3.78 -17.05 -11.48
CA GLU A 211 4.52 -17.91 -10.57
C GLU A 211 5.88 -17.30 -10.18
N GLU A 212 6.58 -16.61 -11.08
CA GLU A 212 7.80 -15.87 -10.71
C GLU A 212 7.54 -14.83 -9.61
N LEU A 213 6.48 -14.03 -9.77
CA LEU A 213 6.11 -12.98 -8.82
C LEU A 213 5.63 -13.57 -7.48
N ALA A 214 4.82 -14.63 -7.54
CA ALA A 214 4.34 -15.35 -6.37
C ALA A 214 5.49 -16.00 -5.58
N ALA A 215 6.40 -16.68 -6.27
CA ALA A 215 7.56 -17.31 -5.64
C ALA A 215 8.51 -16.27 -5.01
N TYR A 216 8.69 -15.10 -5.62
CA TYR A 216 9.44 -14.00 -5.02
C TYR A 216 8.79 -13.51 -3.72
N ALA A 217 7.46 -13.34 -3.72
CA ALA A 217 6.71 -12.92 -2.53
C ALA A 217 6.83 -13.96 -1.40
N GLU A 218 6.63 -15.25 -1.69
CA GLU A 218 6.80 -16.34 -0.71
C GLU A 218 8.22 -16.41 -0.15
N ARG A 219 9.24 -16.27 -1.02
CA ARG A 219 10.65 -16.23 -0.61
C ARG A 219 10.89 -15.06 0.34
N THR A 220 10.35 -13.90 0.03
CA THR A 220 10.45 -12.69 0.86
C THR A 220 9.89 -12.93 2.25
N PHE A 221 8.66 -13.45 2.37
CA PHE A 221 8.08 -13.75 3.66
C PHE A 221 8.88 -14.80 4.43
N LYS A 222 9.28 -15.88 3.77
CA LYS A 222 10.05 -16.96 4.39
C LYS A 222 11.39 -16.49 4.94
N GLU A 223 12.12 -15.66 4.20
CA GLU A 223 13.44 -15.17 4.62
C GLU A 223 13.35 -14.14 5.75
N VAL A 224 12.34 -13.28 5.72
CA VAL A 224 12.05 -12.33 6.79
C VAL A 224 11.65 -13.09 8.06
N ASP A 225 10.77 -14.09 7.95
CA ASP A 225 10.32 -14.91 9.09
C ASP A 225 11.44 -15.79 9.67
N ALA A 226 12.49 -16.06 8.89
CA ALA A 226 13.65 -16.84 9.32
C ALA A 226 14.69 -16.02 10.09
N MET A 227 14.55 -14.68 10.16
CA MET A 227 15.44 -13.85 10.97
C MET A 227 15.24 -14.16 12.46
N ASP A 228 16.29 -14.70 13.10
CA ASP A 228 16.29 -15.02 14.53
C ASP A 228 16.65 -13.77 15.34
N ILE A 229 15.64 -12.95 15.64
CA ILE A 229 15.77 -11.73 16.45
C ILE A 229 15.23 -11.99 17.86
N SER A 230 16.12 -11.93 18.85
CA SER A 230 15.73 -12.06 20.25
C SER A 230 14.87 -10.85 20.69
N GLU A 231 14.00 -11.04 21.67
CA GLU A 231 13.16 -9.95 22.21
C GLU A 231 14.01 -8.77 22.74
N GLU A 232 15.22 -9.04 23.26
CA GLU A 232 16.13 -8.02 23.79
C GLU A 232 16.87 -7.23 22.70
N ASP A 233 17.02 -7.83 21.51
CA ASP A 233 17.68 -7.21 20.36
C ASP A 233 16.71 -6.47 19.42
N ARG A 234 15.40 -6.50 19.71
CA ARG A 234 14.40 -5.85 18.85
C ARG A 234 14.58 -4.33 18.85
N VAL A 235 14.78 -3.78 17.66
CA VAL A 235 14.90 -2.35 17.41
C VAL A 235 13.58 -1.64 17.72
N ARG A 236 13.63 -0.60 18.54
CA ARG A 236 12.49 0.31 18.74
C ARG A 236 12.45 1.31 17.60
N MET A 237 11.38 1.27 16.82
CA MET A 237 11.24 2.04 15.60
C MET A 237 10.05 2.99 15.66
N TYR A 238 10.24 4.19 15.14
CA TYR A 238 9.17 5.14 14.83
C TYR A 238 9.04 5.31 13.31
N TYR A 239 7.81 5.37 12.81
CA TYR A 239 7.51 5.76 11.44
C TYR A 239 6.73 7.07 11.41
N GLY A 240 7.24 8.07 10.70
CA GLY A 240 6.61 9.39 10.60
C GLY A 240 6.17 9.72 9.18
N ASN A 241 4.96 10.25 9.06
CA ASN A 241 4.35 10.72 7.83
C ASN A 241 4.07 12.23 7.87
N GLY A 242 3.89 12.82 6.70
CA GLY A 242 3.64 14.25 6.51
C GLY A 242 4.89 15.11 6.65
N GLU A 243 4.73 16.41 6.44
CA GLU A 243 5.84 17.37 6.33
C GLU A 243 6.74 17.41 7.58
N ASN A 244 6.12 17.22 8.76
CA ASN A 244 6.80 17.26 10.05
C ASN A 244 7.08 15.87 10.63
N ALA A 245 6.72 14.78 9.93
CA ALA A 245 6.85 13.41 10.42
C ALA A 245 6.20 13.18 11.80
N LEU A 246 5.05 13.82 12.08
CA LEU A 246 4.32 13.70 13.36
C LEU A 246 2.96 13.02 13.19
N GLU A 247 2.73 12.38 12.05
CA GLU A 247 1.61 11.50 11.80
C GLU A 247 2.14 10.05 11.75
N THR A 248 1.63 9.13 12.57
CA THR A 248 2.18 7.76 12.70
C THR A 248 1.07 6.71 12.77
N PRO A 249 1.24 5.51 12.19
CA PRO A 249 0.33 4.40 12.40
C PRO A 249 0.55 3.80 13.80
N PRO A 250 -0.52 3.57 14.60
CA PRO A 250 -0.41 2.84 15.85
C PRO A 250 0.12 1.41 15.65
N ALA A 251 0.74 0.85 16.69
CA ALA A 251 1.13 -0.56 16.75
C ALA A 251 -0.09 -1.48 16.53
N GLY A 252 0.07 -2.55 15.76
CA GLY A 252 -1.00 -3.47 15.37
C GLY A 252 -1.98 -2.96 14.31
N SER A 253 -1.88 -1.70 13.88
CA SER A 253 -2.71 -1.19 12.78
C SER A 253 -2.24 -1.74 11.43
N THR A 254 -3.15 -1.90 10.46
CA THR A 254 -2.84 -2.36 9.09
C THR A 254 -1.72 -1.55 8.42
N ARG A 255 -1.62 -0.25 8.75
CA ARG A 255 -0.58 0.65 8.25
C ARG A 255 0.76 0.47 8.97
N GLY A 256 0.74 0.05 10.24
CA GLY A 256 1.93 -0.18 11.07
C GLY A 256 2.53 -1.59 10.93
N GLN A 257 1.79 -2.56 10.40
CA GLN A 257 2.20 -3.98 10.32
C GLN A 257 3.56 -4.21 9.63
N PHE A 258 4.00 -3.34 8.72
CA PHE A 258 5.32 -3.51 8.07
C PHE A 258 6.48 -3.41 9.06
N ILE A 259 6.33 -2.64 10.15
CA ILE A 259 7.34 -2.49 11.21
C ILE A 259 7.50 -3.81 11.96
N GLU A 260 6.37 -4.38 12.36
CA GLU A 260 6.30 -5.65 13.09
C GLU A 260 6.74 -6.82 12.21
N ARG A 261 6.35 -6.81 10.93
CA ARG A 261 6.77 -7.81 9.94
C ARG A 261 8.28 -7.81 9.74
N ALA A 262 8.95 -6.66 9.83
CA ALA A 262 10.40 -6.57 9.78
C ALA A 262 11.09 -6.98 11.11
N GLY A 263 10.32 -7.31 12.15
CA GLY A 263 10.83 -7.72 13.47
C GLY A 263 11.15 -6.56 14.42
N ALA A 264 10.72 -5.34 14.12
CA ALA A 264 10.90 -4.17 14.99
C ALA A 264 9.72 -3.96 15.95
N ILE A 265 9.95 -3.21 17.02
CA ILE A 265 8.92 -2.73 17.94
C ILE A 265 8.45 -1.36 17.47
N ASN A 266 7.19 -1.23 17.05
CA ASN A 266 6.58 0.08 16.80
C ASN A 266 6.41 0.83 18.14
N VAL A 267 7.09 1.97 18.31
CA VAL A 267 7.00 2.76 19.55
C VAL A 267 5.66 3.47 19.71
N ALA A 268 4.86 3.59 18.63
CA ALA A 268 3.54 4.19 18.64
C ALA A 268 2.49 3.25 19.25
N ASP A 269 2.70 2.88 20.52
CA ASP A 269 1.74 2.14 21.34
C ASP A 269 0.62 3.08 21.79
N LEU A 270 -0.30 3.35 20.86
CA LEU A 270 -1.48 4.20 21.02
C LEU A 270 -2.72 3.31 20.97
N GLU A 271 -3.81 3.74 21.65
CA GLU A 271 -5.09 3.06 21.48
C GLU A 271 -5.49 3.08 20.00
N LEU A 272 -5.92 1.93 19.48
CA LEU A 272 -6.32 1.79 18.09
C LEU A 272 -7.55 2.66 17.79
N ASP A 273 -7.34 3.81 17.16
CA ASP A 273 -8.35 4.62 16.52
C ASP A 273 -8.47 4.26 15.03
N GLY A 274 -8.88 3.01 14.76
CA GLY A 274 -9.22 2.51 13.43
C GLY A 274 -8.02 2.37 12.47
N GLU A 275 -8.29 2.39 11.15
CA GLU A 275 -7.28 2.25 10.08
C GLU A 275 -6.41 3.51 9.86
N SER A 276 -6.57 4.53 10.69
CA SER A 276 -5.97 5.85 10.52
C SER A 276 -4.59 5.98 11.15
N MET A 277 -3.82 6.94 10.63
CA MET A 277 -2.66 7.45 11.33
C MET A 277 -3.10 8.33 12.51
N ALA A 278 -2.34 8.31 13.59
CA ALA A 278 -2.50 9.19 14.73
C ALA A 278 -1.56 10.41 14.61
N GLN A 279 -2.09 11.59 14.90
CA GLN A 279 -1.30 12.80 15.08
C GLN A 279 -0.67 12.80 16.48
N ILE A 280 0.64 12.98 16.56
CA ILE A 280 1.39 13.09 17.82
C ILE A 280 2.02 14.48 17.98
N SER A 281 2.49 14.77 19.19
CA SER A 281 3.35 15.93 19.45
C SER A 281 4.83 15.54 19.40
N LEU A 282 5.72 16.52 19.22
CA LEU A 282 7.16 16.28 19.28
C LEU A 282 7.58 15.74 20.67
N GLU A 283 6.97 16.23 21.75
CA GLU A 283 7.22 15.74 23.10
C GLU A 283 6.90 14.25 23.25
N GLN A 284 5.87 13.75 22.55
CA GLN A 284 5.53 12.33 22.55
C GLN A 284 6.61 11.51 21.84
N LEU A 285 7.11 11.98 20.68
CA LEU A 285 8.23 11.33 19.99
C LEU A 285 9.50 11.33 20.84
N LEU A 286 9.82 12.45 21.49
CA LEU A 286 10.93 12.56 22.44
C LEU A 286 10.79 11.61 23.62
N ALA A 287 9.57 11.42 24.14
CA ALA A 287 9.30 10.50 25.23
C ALA A 287 9.44 9.02 24.82
N TRP A 288 9.09 8.68 23.58
CA TRP A 288 9.28 7.34 23.04
C TRP A 288 10.76 7.00 22.78
N ASP A 289 11.58 7.99 22.46
CA ASP A 289 13.04 7.89 22.23
C ASP A 289 13.43 6.64 21.41
N PRO A 290 12.95 6.51 20.15
CA PRO A 290 13.19 5.36 19.30
C PRO A 290 14.68 5.22 18.93
N ASP A 291 15.10 3.99 18.68
CA ASP A 291 16.46 3.67 18.23
C ASP A 291 16.62 3.99 16.74
N VAL A 292 15.55 3.81 15.94
CA VAL A 292 15.48 4.11 14.50
C VAL A 292 14.24 4.93 14.18
N ILE A 293 14.37 5.92 13.29
CA ILE A 293 13.26 6.67 12.71
C ILE A 293 13.23 6.46 11.20
N VAL A 294 12.07 6.09 10.65
CA VAL A 294 11.81 6.08 9.21
C VAL A 294 10.75 7.12 8.89
N VAL A 295 10.93 7.88 7.81
CA VAL A 295 9.98 8.93 7.43
C VAL A 295 9.61 8.89 5.97
N ASN A 296 8.34 9.17 5.69
CA ASN A 296 7.79 9.15 4.34
C ASN A 296 7.88 10.49 3.61
N GLY A 297 7.94 11.59 4.37
CA GLY A 297 7.78 12.93 3.82
C GLY A 297 6.32 13.26 3.51
N GLU A 298 6.10 14.18 2.57
CA GLU A 298 4.78 14.60 2.10
C GLU A 298 4.77 14.61 0.57
N PRO A 299 4.40 13.48 -0.06
CA PRO A 299 4.40 13.36 -1.52
C PRO A 299 3.53 14.43 -2.21
N LYS A 300 2.41 14.86 -1.59
CA LYS A 300 1.55 15.89 -2.19
C LYS A 300 2.21 17.27 -2.24
N SER A 301 3.16 17.53 -1.35
CA SER A 301 3.97 18.75 -1.30
C SER A 301 5.35 18.56 -1.96
N SER A 302 5.59 17.43 -2.65
CA SER A 302 6.89 17.08 -3.25
C SER A 302 8.04 17.05 -2.23
N ILE A 303 7.75 16.68 -0.98
CA ILE A 303 8.76 16.50 0.08
C ILE A 303 9.07 15.01 0.18
N SER A 304 10.30 14.63 -0.18
CA SER A 304 10.78 13.26 -0.06
C SER A 304 11.03 12.85 1.39
N GLY A 305 11.02 11.54 1.66
CA GLY A 305 11.43 10.99 2.94
C GLY A 305 12.86 11.44 3.32
N LYS A 306 13.79 11.48 2.37
CA LYS A 306 15.18 11.91 2.61
C LYS A 306 15.26 13.36 3.08
N GLN A 307 14.52 14.27 2.44
CA GLN A 307 14.46 15.67 2.86
C GLN A 307 13.89 15.82 4.27
N THR A 308 12.86 15.03 4.62
CA THR A 308 12.30 15.03 5.97
C THR A 308 13.27 14.44 6.99
N ALA A 309 14.00 13.36 6.63
CA ALA A 309 15.03 12.78 7.49
C ALA A 309 16.15 13.79 7.77
N ASP A 310 16.62 14.50 6.75
CA ASP A 310 17.65 15.54 6.88
C ASP A 310 17.16 16.71 7.74
N LYS A 311 15.89 17.11 7.63
CA LYS A 311 15.30 18.13 8.51
C LYS A 311 15.37 17.71 9.98
N ILE A 312 14.93 16.49 10.30
CA ILE A 312 14.94 15.97 11.69
C ILE A 312 16.37 15.85 12.23
N LEU A 313 17.30 15.36 11.40
CA LEU A 313 18.72 15.25 11.78
C LEU A 313 19.35 16.59 12.17
N ASN A 314 18.92 17.68 11.55
CA ASN A 314 19.45 19.02 11.76
C ASN A 314 18.60 19.88 12.72
N ASP A 315 17.49 19.35 13.25
CA ASP A 315 16.59 20.08 14.14
C ASP A 315 17.12 20.04 15.59
N PRO A 316 17.44 21.20 16.22
CA PRO A 316 17.86 21.28 17.61
C PRO A 316 16.85 20.69 18.60
N ASP A 317 15.55 20.73 18.31
CA ASP A 317 14.51 20.20 19.19
C ASP A 317 14.50 18.66 19.17
N CYS A 318 14.98 18.05 18.08
CA CYS A 318 15.13 16.60 17.92
C CYS A 318 16.50 16.07 18.38
N ALA A 319 17.47 16.94 18.67
CA ALA A 319 18.87 16.55 18.96
C ALA A 319 19.05 15.58 20.13
N SER A 320 18.06 15.47 21.01
CA SER A 320 18.07 14.56 22.16
C SER A 320 17.58 13.13 21.85
N LEU A 321 17.05 12.87 20.67
CA LEU A 321 16.63 11.52 20.26
C LEU A 321 17.85 10.61 20.05
N LYS A 322 17.77 9.34 20.49
CA LYS A 322 18.77 8.33 20.16
C LYS A 322 18.98 8.19 18.66
N ALA A 323 17.91 8.08 17.89
CA ALA A 323 17.98 7.99 16.43
C ALA A 323 18.77 9.15 15.81
N VAL A 324 18.58 10.40 16.27
CA VAL A 324 19.35 11.56 15.78
C VAL A 324 20.83 11.44 16.17
N ARG A 325 21.13 11.16 17.45
CA ARG A 325 22.53 11.04 17.93
C ARG A 325 23.31 9.94 17.22
N ASN A 326 22.62 8.85 16.85
CA ASN A 326 23.22 7.68 16.20
C ASN A 326 23.10 7.72 14.67
N GLN A 327 22.55 8.82 14.11
CA GLN A 327 22.30 9.00 12.67
C GLN A 327 21.46 7.86 12.06
N GLN A 328 20.50 7.35 12.82
CA GLN A 328 19.58 6.28 12.43
C GLN A 328 18.21 6.86 12.01
N ILE A 329 18.24 7.77 11.03
CA ILE A 329 17.04 8.38 10.46
C ILE A 329 17.07 8.18 8.95
N TYR A 330 16.03 7.55 8.42
CA TYR A 330 15.97 7.13 7.02
C TYR A 330 14.71 7.64 6.33
N GLY A 331 14.85 8.10 5.10
CA GLY A 331 13.71 8.35 4.22
C GLY A 331 13.23 7.05 3.57
N THR A 332 11.93 6.88 3.41
CA THR A 332 11.39 5.75 2.63
C THR A 332 11.67 5.95 1.15
N PRO A 333 12.16 4.92 0.45
CA PRO A 333 12.12 4.91 -1.01
C PRO A 333 10.66 4.90 -1.49
N ASN A 334 10.39 5.67 -2.54
CA ASN A 334 9.02 5.90 -3.02
C ASN A 334 8.85 5.77 -4.53
N ALA A 335 9.90 5.33 -5.25
CA ALA A 335 9.86 5.15 -6.69
C ALA A 335 9.68 3.68 -7.08
N PRO A 336 8.85 3.37 -8.11
CA PRO A 336 7.81 4.25 -8.65
C PRO A 336 6.65 4.44 -7.65
N PHE A 337 6.46 3.49 -6.73
CA PHE A 337 5.41 3.52 -5.70
C PHE A 337 6.05 3.42 -4.31
N SER A 338 5.39 3.94 -3.27
CA SER A 338 5.89 3.89 -1.88
C SER A 338 6.25 2.46 -1.45
N TRP A 339 7.42 2.24 -0.86
CA TRP A 339 7.80 0.88 -0.42
C TRP A 339 7.14 0.44 0.88
N VAL A 340 6.58 1.35 1.68
CA VAL A 340 6.07 0.98 3.03
C VAL A 340 4.62 1.35 3.25
N ASP A 341 4.12 2.36 2.54
CA ASP A 341 2.85 3.01 2.85
C ASP A 341 1.82 2.89 1.71
N ARG A 342 1.47 4.01 1.05
CA ARG A 342 0.42 4.06 0.05
C ARG A 342 0.97 4.29 -1.37
N PRO A 343 0.37 3.66 -2.38
CA PRO A 343 -0.69 2.65 -2.27
C PRO A 343 -0.18 1.32 -1.65
N PRO A 344 -1.02 0.62 -0.86
CA PRO A 344 -0.69 -0.75 -0.46
C PRO A 344 -0.60 -1.62 -1.70
N GLY A 345 0.21 -2.69 -1.66
CA GLY A 345 0.38 -3.56 -2.81
C GLY A 345 1.70 -4.31 -2.80
N PRO A 346 2.04 -4.98 -3.91
CA PRO A 346 3.25 -5.80 -4.04
C PRO A 346 4.54 -4.99 -3.92
N ASN A 347 4.49 -3.67 -4.14
CA ASN A 347 5.56 -2.71 -3.83
C ASN A 347 6.06 -2.79 -2.38
N ARG A 348 5.24 -3.27 -1.44
CA ARG A 348 5.64 -3.41 -0.04
C ARG A 348 6.53 -4.62 0.25
N LEU A 349 6.61 -5.58 -0.67
CA LEU A 349 7.52 -6.74 -0.55
C LEU A 349 8.97 -6.27 -0.43
N ILE A 350 9.39 -5.36 -1.31
CA ILE A 350 10.76 -4.84 -1.27
C ILE A 350 10.98 -3.90 -0.08
N GLY A 351 9.95 -3.21 0.38
CA GLY A 351 10.02 -2.37 1.58
C GLY A 351 10.33 -3.15 2.85
N ILE A 352 9.78 -4.36 3.01
CA ILE A 352 10.12 -5.22 4.15
C ILE A 352 11.59 -5.61 4.08
N ARG A 353 12.09 -6.05 2.92
CA ARG A 353 13.51 -6.41 2.75
C ARG A 353 14.45 -5.25 3.02
N TRP A 354 14.14 -4.08 2.47
CA TRP A 354 14.87 -2.84 2.71
C TRP A 354 14.90 -2.50 4.19
N LEU A 355 13.74 -2.52 4.85
CA LEU A 355 13.65 -2.20 6.27
C LEU A 355 14.45 -3.21 7.11
N SER A 356 14.28 -4.51 6.88
CA SER A 356 15.04 -5.57 7.56
C SER A 356 16.54 -5.40 7.39
N GLY A 357 17.01 -5.00 6.22
CA GLY A 357 18.43 -4.72 5.99
C GLY A 357 18.96 -3.45 6.64
N LEU A 358 18.11 -2.46 6.88
CA LEU A 358 18.46 -1.29 7.68
C LEU A 358 18.63 -1.63 9.16
N ILE A 359 17.71 -2.42 9.71
CA ILE A 359 17.63 -2.62 11.17
C ILE A 359 18.34 -3.89 11.67
N TYR A 360 18.46 -4.93 10.83
CA TYR A 360 19.09 -6.22 11.17
C TYR A 360 20.04 -6.73 10.08
N PRO A 361 21.05 -5.96 9.64
CA PRO A 361 21.94 -6.37 8.54
C PRO A 361 22.67 -7.69 8.78
N ASP A 362 22.98 -8.02 10.04
CA ASP A 362 23.70 -9.24 10.41
C ASP A 362 22.79 -10.50 10.49
N ALA A 363 21.47 -10.32 10.52
CA ALA A 363 20.49 -11.40 10.55
C ALA A 363 19.99 -11.80 9.15
N LEU A 364 20.36 -11.04 8.12
CA LEU A 364 19.90 -11.29 6.75
C LEU A 364 20.58 -12.52 6.14
N GLY A 365 19.76 -13.36 5.51
CA GLY A 365 20.21 -14.45 4.64
C GLY A 365 20.42 -14.05 3.18
N PHE A 366 20.26 -12.77 2.84
CA PHE A 366 20.25 -12.24 1.47
C PHE A 366 20.95 -10.87 1.39
N ASP A 367 21.37 -10.48 0.18
CA ASP A 367 21.87 -9.13 -0.09
C ASP A 367 20.73 -8.22 -0.57
N VAL A 368 20.51 -7.10 0.12
CA VAL A 368 19.38 -6.20 -0.17
C VAL A 368 19.48 -5.57 -1.55
N ASP A 369 20.69 -5.21 -2.00
CA ASP A 369 20.88 -4.54 -3.28
C ASP A 369 20.60 -5.50 -4.45
N GLU A 370 20.99 -6.77 -4.29
CA GLU A 370 20.63 -7.85 -5.22
C GLU A 370 19.12 -8.08 -5.26
N GLU A 371 18.44 -8.14 -4.11
CA GLU A 371 16.98 -8.31 -4.06
C GLU A 371 16.21 -7.11 -4.63
N VAL A 372 16.66 -5.87 -4.39
CA VAL A 372 16.06 -4.67 -5.02
C VAL A 372 16.21 -4.74 -6.53
N THR A 373 17.39 -5.10 -7.03
CA THR A 373 17.63 -5.23 -8.47
C THR A 373 16.75 -6.31 -9.09
N GLU A 374 16.62 -7.47 -8.44
CA GLU A 374 15.73 -8.54 -8.89
C GLU A 374 14.26 -8.11 -8.87
N PHE A 375 13.81 -7.44 -7.80
CA PHE A 375 12.44 -6.95 -7.68
C PHE A 375 12.08 -6.00 -8.82
N PHE A 376 12.95 -5.04 -9.15
CA PHE A 376 12.68 -4.07 -10.22
C PHE A 376 12.62 -4.74 -11.60
N ARG A 377 13.49 -5.72 -11.84
CA ARG A 377 13.44 -6.52 -13.07
C ARG A 377 12.15 -7.33 -13.16
N LEU A 378 11.74 -7.98 -12.07
CA LEU A 378 10.58 -8.86 -12.05
C LEU A 378 9.26 -8.10 -12.10
N PHE A 379 9.09 -7.07 -11.26
CA PHE A 379 7.82 -6.38 -11.01
C PHE A 379 7.68 -5.10 -11.84
N TYR A 380 8.77 -4.37 -12.10
CA TYR A 380 8.69 -3.08 -12.80
C TYR A 380 9.27 -3.10 -14.21
N HIS A 381 9.76 -4.25 -14.66
CA HIS A 381 10.30 -4.46 -16.01
C HIS A 381 11.53 -3.58 -16.28
N VAL A 382 12.35 -3.33 -15.25
CA VAL A 382 13.52 -2.44 -15.29
C VAL A 382 14.76 -3.13 -14.76
N ASP A 383 15.84 -3.12 -15.56
CA ASP A 383 17.18 -3.47 -15.08
C ASP A 383 17.84 -2.22 -14.45
N LEU A 384 18.01 -2.23 -13.12
CA LEU A 384 18.62 -1.10 -12.41
C LEU A 384 20.13 -1.00 -12.67
N THR A 385 20.61 0.23 -12.86
CA THR A 385 22.05 0.55 -12.76
C THR A 385 22.41 0.90 -11.31
N GLU A 386 23.70 0.86 -10.96
CA GLU A 386 24.18 1.29 -9.63
C GLU A 386 23.78 2.74 -9.30
N GLU A 387 23.79 3.62 -10.31
CA GLU A 387 23.38 5.02 -10.15
C GLU A 387 21.88 5.11 -9.86
N MET A 388 21.04 4.37 -10.60
CA MET A 388 19.59 4.33 -10.36
C MET A 388 19.26 3.77 -8.98
N LEU A 389 19.95 2.72 -8.55
CA LEU A 389 19.78 2.14 -7.21
C LEU A 389 20.11 3.17 -6.11
N THR A 390 21.20 3.92 -6.28
CA THR A 390 21.60 4.98 -5.35
C THR A 390 20.53 6.07 -5.27
N LYS A 391 20.11 6.61 -6.42
CA LYS A 391 19.05 7.64 -6.50
C LYS A 391 17.74 7.17 -5.89
N LEU A 392 17.43 5.88 -6.06
CA LEU A 392 16.23 5.28 -5.52
C LEU A 392 16.25 5.22 -3.98
N TYR A 393 17.37 4.84 -3.37
CA TYR A 393 17.50 4.89 -1.91
C TYR A 393 17.51 6.32 -1.35
N GLU A 394 18.02 7.28 -2.11
CA GLU A 394 18.02 8.69 -1.73
C GLU A 394 16.67 9.38 -1.96
N GLY A 395 15.74 8.75 -2.67
CA GLY A 395 14.46 9.36 -3.07
C GLY A 395 14.63 10.53 -4.04
N THR A 396 15.69 10.52 -4.86
CA THR A 396 16.07 11.56 -5.83
C THR A 396 15.82 11.16 -7.29
N THR A 397 15.23 9.98 -7.51
CA THR A 397 14.77 9.53 -8.83
C THR A 397 13.82 10.55 -9.47
N GLY A 398 14.03 10.89 -10.74
CA GLY A 398 13.21 11.87 -11.46
C GLY A 398 13.56 13.34 -11.22
N GLN A 399 14.56 13.65 -10.40
CA GLN A 399 15.13 14.99 -10.30
C GLN A 399 16.24 15.14 -11.36
N GLU A 400 16.07 16.08 -12.30
CA GLU A 400 17.17 16.53 -13.15
C GLU A 400 18.14 17.40 -12.32
N ASP A 401 19.45 17.22 -12.53
CA ASP A 401 20.52 17.99 -11.84
C ASP A 401 20.46 19.51 -12.13
#